data_AF-A0A7X7QNE4-F1
#
_entry.id   AF-A0A7X7QNE4-F1
#
_cell.length_a   1.000
_cell.length_b   1.000
_cell.length_c   1.000
_cell.angle_alpha   90.00
_cell.angle_beta   90.00
_cell.angle_gamma   90.00
#
_symmetry.space_group_name_H-M   'P 1'
#
loop_
_entity.id
_entity.type
_entity.pdbx_description
1 polymer ?
#
loop_
_entity_poly.entity_id
_entity_poly.type
_entity_poly.pdbx_seq_one_letter_code
_entity_poly.pdbx_strand_id
1 'polypeptide(L)'
;MYHLSEIEHVLSIYDTTHSFKETIRLAGYPSRETLRLWLRQRQQGSLPPASRGSKRATRPRHSNVTPEERIRACVRSFGDRNAIRAVAKELGVDRSSLYTWIRKYQEGSLPMKKKKSKRAPQS
;
A
#
# COMPACT_ATOMS: atom_id res chain seq x y z
N MET A 1 11.09 11.22 17.32
CA MET A 1 11.08 11.93 16.02
C MET A 1 12.51 12.30 15.74
N TYR A 2 13.03 12.08 14.53
CA TYR A 2 14.43 12.40 14.19
C TYR A 2 14.48 13.76 13.49
N HIS A 3 15.42 14.61 13.88
CA HIS A 3 15.72 15.88 13.23
C HIS A 3 16.61 15.65 12.00
N LEU A 4 16.50 16.55 11.02
CA LEU A 4 17.31 16.48 9.80
C LEU A 4 18.82 16.43 10.12
N SER A 5 19.26 17.21 11.10
CA SER A 5 20.63 17.23 11.61
C SER A 5 21.10 15.87 12.14
N GLU A 6 20.23 15.16 12.87
CA GLU A 6 20.53 13.81 13.38
C GLU A 6 20.64 12.79 12.23
N ILE A 7 19.82 12.94 11.18
CA ILE A 7 19.85 12.09 9.99
C ILE A 7 21.15 12.31 9.21
N GLU A 8 21.52 13.56 8.97
CA GLU A 8 22.75 13.91 8.24
C GLU A 8 24.00 13.47 9.00
N HIS A 9 24.03 13.63 10.32
CA HIS A 9 25.13 13.14 11.15
C HIS A 9 25.33 11.63 11.01
N VAL A 10 24.26 10.84 11.10
CA VAL A 10 24.31 9.38 10.92
C VAL A 10 24.74 8.99 9.50
N LEU A 11 24.26 9.70 8.48
CA LEU A 11 24.66 9.45 7.09
C LEU A 11 26.14 9.76 6.85
N SER A 12 26.69 10.78 7.50
CA SER A 12 28.12 11.11 7.45
C SER A 12 28.99 10.03 8.11
N ILE A 13 28.57 9.51 9.26
CA ILE A 13 29.25 8.37 9.91
C ILE A 13 29.21 7.13 9.00
N TYR A 14 28.10 6.91 8.30
CA TYR A 14 27.99 5.82 7.32
C TYR A 14 28.94 6.00 6.13
N ASP A 15 29.07 7.21 5.58
CA ASP A 15 30.02 7.51 4.50
C ASP A 15 31.48 7.27 4.92
N THR A 16 31.80 7.34 6.21
CA THR A 16 33.15 7.05 6.72
C THR A 16 33.36 5.55 7.00
N THR A 17 32.37 4.90 7.60
CA THR A 17 32.49 3.50 8.07
C THR A 17 32.08 2.46 7.04
N HIS A 18 31.26 2.83 6.07
CA HIS A 18 30.60 1.95 5.09
C HIS A 18 29.92 0.71 5.70
N SER A 19 29.60 0.75 7.00
CA SER A 19 29.12 -0.42 7.74
C SER A 19 27.95 -0.04 8.62
N PHE A 20 26.76 -0.55 8.29
CA PHE A 20 25.53 -0.32 9.05
C PHE A 20 25.68 -0.62 10.55
N LYS A 21 26.35 -1.72 10.90
CA LYS A 21 26.50 -2.14 12.29
C LYS A 21 27.39 -1.16 13.06
N GLU A 22 28.44 -0.69 12.41
CA GLU A 22 29.39 0.24 13.02
C GLU A 22 28.81 1.65 13.11
N THR A 23 28.09 2.12 12.09
CA THR A 23 27.36 3.39 12.15
C THR A 23 26.36 3.41 13.32
N ILE A 24 25.60 2.34 13.51
CA ILE A 24 24.63 2.25 14.61
C ILE A 24 25.33 2.15 15.96
N ARG A 25 26.48 1.45 16.04
CA ARG A 25 27.29 1.35 17.26
C ARG A 25 27.85 2.71 17.67
N LEU A 26 28.29 3.52 16.70
CA LEU A 26 28.86 4.86 16.93
C LEU A 26 27.80 5.91 17.23
N ALA A 27 26.68 5.91 16.49
CA ALA A 27 25.62 6.88 16.67
C ALA A 27 24.64 6.53 17.81
N GLY A 28 24.50 5.24 18.17
CA GLY A 28 23.55 4.76 19.17
C GLY A 28 22.08 4.74 18.71
N TYR A 29 21.80 5.35 17.56
CA TYR A 29 20.53 5.38 16.83
C TYR A 29 20.86 5.57 15.34
N PRO A 30 19.93 5.38 14.39
CA PRO A 30 18.63 4.73 14.48
C PRO A 30 18.76 3.20 14.30
N SER A 31 17.63 2.49 14.14
CA SER A 31 17.67 1.06 13.79
C SER A 31 18.22 0.83 12.36
N ARG A 32 18.72 -0.38 12.10
CA ARG A 32 19.23 -0.79 10.77
C ARG A 32 18.21 -0.65 9.64
N GLU A 33 16.92 -0.74 9.94
CA GLU A 33 15.87 -0.51 8.93
C GLU A 33 15.72 0.97 8.61
N THR A 34 15.77 1.83 9.62
CA THR A 34 15.70 3.28 9.46
C THR A 34 16.90 3.81 8.69
N LEU A 35 18.12 3.33 8.98
CA LEU A 35 19.33 3.72 8.25
C LEU A 35 19.23 3.38 6.76
N ARG A 36 18.74 2.17 6.43
CA ARG A 36 18.48 1.74 5.04
C ARG A 36 17.45 2.61 4.33
N LEU A 37 16.42 3.05 5.05
CA LEU A 37 15.41 3.94 4.50
C LEU A 37 16.01 5.32 4.17
N TRP A 38 16.80 5.90 5.08
CA TRP A 38 17.46 7.20 4.87
C TRP A 38 18.44 7.17 3.70
N LEU A 39 19.23 6.10 3.55
CA LEU A 39 20.13 5.91 2.41
C LEU A 39 19.39 5.85 1.08
N ARG A 40 18.24 5.17 1.04
CA ARG A 40 17.39 5.11 -0.16
C ARG A 40 16.77 6.47 -0.46
N GLN A 41 16.36 7.20 0.58
CA GLN A 41 15.76 8.53 0.49
C GLN A 41 16.77 9.58 0.00
N ARG A 42 18.02 9.53 0.47
CA ARG A 42 19.14 10.35 -0.01
C ARG A 42 19.36 10.17 -1.52
N GLN A 43 19.35 8.92 -2.00
CA GLN A 43 19.48 8.62 -3.44
C GLN A 43 18.31 9.13 -4.29
N GLN A 44 17.12 9.25 -3.69
CA GLN A 44 15.92 9.79 -4.35
C GLN A 44 15.78 11.32 -4.19
N GLY A 45 16.77 12.00 -3.59
CA GLY A 45 16.75 13.45 -3.36
C GLY A 45 15.70 13.93 -2.35
N SER A 46 15.13 13.02 -1.55
CA SER A 46 14.06 13.34 -0.60
C SER A 46 14.38 12.73 0.75
N LEU A 47 15.23 13.42 1.53
CA LEU A 47 15.38 13.15 2.95
C LEU A 47 14.02 13.31 3.64
N PRO A 48 13.70 12.47 4.64
CA PRO A 48 12.34 12.40 5.14
C PRO A 48 11.96 13.74 5.78
N PRO A 49 10.80 14.35 5.44
CA PRO A 49 10.24 15.40 6.26
C PRO A 49 9.98 14.80 7.65
N ALA A 50 10.33 15.53 8.70
CA ALA A 50 10.19 15.15 10.10
C ALA A 50 8.71 14.98 10.50
N SER A 51 8.04 13.96 9.96
CA SER A 51 6.78 13.38 10.42
C SER A 51 6.26 12.43 9.33
N ARG A 52 6.45 11.13 9.58
CA ARG A 52 5.39 10.13 9.50
C ARG A 52 5.99 8.79 9.91
N GLY A 53 5.48 8.24 11.00
CA GLY A 53 5.80 6.89 11.45
C GLY A 53 5.71 5.92 10.28
N SER A 54 6.65 4.98 10.25
CA SER A 54 6.78 3.91 9.27
C SER A 54 5.44 3.21 9.05
N LYS A 55 4.64 3.70 8.10
CA LYS A 55 3.71 2.83 7.40
C LYS A 55 4.63 2.04 6.48
N ARG A 56 4.86 0.77 6.83
CA ARG A 56 5.40 -0.22 5.89
C ARG A 56 4.85 0.13 4.54
N ALA A 57 5.73 0.40 3.58
CA ALA A 57 5.32 0.58 2.20
C ALA A 57 4.66 -0.75 1.79
N THR A 58 3.36 -0.87 2.04
CA THR A 58 2.51 -1.76 1.28
C THR A 58 2.78 -1.32 -0.13
N ARG A 59 3.46 -2.21 -0.87
CA ARG A 59 3.67 -2.14 -2.31
C ARG A 59 2.54 -1.33 -2.93
N PRO A 60 2.83 -0.42 -3.87
CA PRO A 60 1.74 0.25 -4.56
C PRO A 60 0.93 -0.87 -5.23
N ARG A 61 -0.22 -1.22 -4.62
CA ARG A 61 -1.21 -2.11 -5.20
C ARG A 61 -1.87 -1.24 -6.25
N HIS A 62 -1.17 -1.03 -7.36
CA HIS A 62 -1.79 -0.62 -8.61
C HIS A 62 -2.63 -1.80 -9.09
N SER A 63 -3.73 -2.05 -8.39
CA SER A 63 -4.92 -2.47 -9.08
C SER A 63 -5.42 -1.18 -9.72
N ASN A 64 -5.08 -0.93 -10.98
CA ASN A 64 -5.72 0.08 -11.84
C ASN A 64 -7.20 -0.28 -12.09
N VAL A 65 -7.82 -0.99 -11.14
CA VAL A 65 -9.19 -1.46 -11.18
C VAL A 65 -10.01 -0.31 -10.61
N THR A 66 -10.75 0.32 -11.50
CA THR A 66 -11.65 1.42 -11.15
C THR A 66 -12.66 0.98 -10.09
N PRO A 67 -13.16 1.88 -9.23
CA PRO A 67 -14.21 1.56 -8.26
C PRO A 67 -15.41 0.84 -8.91
N GLU A 68 -15.75 1.20 -10.14
CA GLU A 68 -16.82 0.63 -10.94
C GLU A 68 -16.55 -0.85 -11.29
N GLU A 69 -15.32 -1.17 -11.73
CA GLU A 69 -14.91 -2.56 -12.00
C GLU A 69 -14.91 -3.41 -10.73
N ARG A 70 -14.50 -2.85 -9.59
CA ARG A 70 -14.55 -3.55 -8.29
C ARG A 70 -15.98 -3.93 -7.92
N ILE A 71 -16.94 -3.03 -8.17
CA ILE A 71 -18.36 -3.28 -7.93
C ILE A 71 -18.88 -4.36 -8.89
N ARG A 72 -18.60 -4.26 -10.19
CA ARG A 72 -18.99 -5.29 -11.18
C ARG A 72 -18.41 -6.66 -10.82
N ALA A 73 -17.15 -6.70 -10.39
CA ALA A 73 -16.48 -7.90 -9.92
C ALA A 73 -17.17 -8.53 -8.70
N CYS A 74 -17.55 -7.71 -7.71
CA CYS A 74 -18.28 -8.18 -6.53
C CYS A 74 -19.66 -8.72 -6.89
N VAL A 75 -20.40 -8.04 -7.78
CA VAL A 75 -21.74 -8.47 -8.22
C VAL A 75 -21.66 -9.78 -9.01
N ARG A 76 -20.72 -9.92 -9.97
CA ARG A 76 -20.53 -11.16 -10.73
C ARG A 76 -20.07 -12.34 -9.87
N SER A 77 -19.33 -12.05 -8.81
CA SER A 77 -18.78 -13.07 -7.89
C SER A 77 -19.69 -13.36 -6.70
N PHE A 78 -20.86 -12.73 -6.63
CA PHE A 78 -21.79 -12.91 -5.52
C PHE A 78 -22.46 -14.29 -5.63
N GLY A 79 -22.02 -15.23 -4.79
CA GLY A 79 -22.59 -16.57 -4.70
C GLY A 79 -21.83 -17.68 -5.43
N ASP A 80 -20.83 -17.36 -6.26
CA ASP A 80 -20.04 -18.37 -6.99
C ASP A 80 -18.53 -18.24 -6.71
N ARG A 81 -17.94 -19.27 -6.09
CA ARG A 81 -16.50 -19.34 -5.79
C ARG A 81 -15.64 -19.53 -7.04
N ASN A 82 -16.18 -20.10 -8.11
CA ASN A 82 -15.48 -20.21 -9.39
C ASN A 82 -15.44 -18.86 -10.12
N ALA A 83 -16.50 -18.06 -9.99
CA ALA A 83 -16.52 -16.69 -10.49
C ALA A 83 -15.45 -15.82 -9.81
N ILE A 84 -15.20 -15.98 -8.50
CA ILE A 84 -14.11 -15.28 -7.79
C ILE A 84 -12.75 -15.57 -8.46
N ARG A 85 -12.48 -16.82 -8.82
CA ARG A 85 -11.22 -17.22 -9.46
C ARG A 85 -11.09 -16.63 -10.87
N ALA A 86 -12.16 -16.70 -11.66
CA ALA A 86 -12.19 -16.17 -13.02
C ALA A 86 -12.01 -14.65 -13.04
N VAL A 87 -12.77 -13.93 -12.21
CA VAL A 87 -12.75 -12.47 -12.11
C VAL A 87 -11.42 -11.95 -11.57
N ALA A 88 -10.81 -12.64 -10.59
CA ALA A 88 -9.48 -12.29 -10.10
C ALA A 88 -8.42 -12.39 -11.22
N LYS A 89 -8.50 -13.44 -12.05
CA LYS A 89 -7.61 -13.64 -13.20
C LYS A 89 -7.84 -12.60 -14.30
N GLU A 90 -9.10 -12.28 -14.58
CA GLU A 90 -9.53 -11.28 -15.57
C GLU A 90 -9.03 -9.87 -15.20
N LEU A 91 -9.11 -9.50 -13.93
CA LEU A 91 -8.69 -8.18 -13.43
C LEU A 91 -7.20 -8.11 -13.05
N GLY A 92 -6.47 -9.22 -13.15
CA GLY A 92 -5.08 -9.31 -12.71
C GLY A 92 -4.89 -9.02 -11.21
N VAL A 93 -5.92 -9.26 -10.39
CA VAL A 93 -5.89 -9.01 -8.95
C VAL A 93 -5.78 -10.29 -8.15
N ASP A 94 -5.16 -10.18 -6.98
CA ASP A 94 -5.11 -11.31 -6.06
C ASP A 94 -6.49 -11.67 -5.51
N ARG A 95 -6.73 -12.97 -5.31
CA ARG A 95 -8.00 -13.50 -4.77
C ARG A 95 -8.33 -12.89 -3.41
N SER A 96 -7.32 -12.62 -2.58
CA SER A 96 -7.47 -11.98 -1.27
C SER A 96 -8.01 -10.55 -1.38
N SER A 97 -7.66 -9.82 -2.45
CA SER A 97 -8.21 -8.50 -2.73
C SER A 97 -9.69 -8.59 -3.05
N LEU A 98 -10.10 -9.58 -3.86
CA LEU A 98 -11.50 -9.78 -4.22
C LEU A 98 -12.37 -10.16 -3.01
N TYR A 99 -11.88 -11.04 -2.12
CA TYR A 99 -12.54 -11.32 -0.84
C TYR A 99 -12.71 -10.06 0.03
N THR A 100 -11.67 -9.22 0.08
CA THR A 100 -11.74 -7.96 0.82
C THR A 100 -12.81 -7.03 0.22
N TRP A 101 -12.98 -7.02 -1.10
CA TRP A 101 -13.98 -6.20 -1.76
C TRP A 101 -15.40 -6.73 -1.52
N ILE A 102 -15.61 -8.04 -1.62
CA ILE A 102 -16.91 -8.69 -1.34
C ILE A 102 -17.33 -8.43 0.11
N ARG A 103 -16.40 -8.54 1.07
CA ARG A 103 -16.68 -8.22 2.47
C ARG A 103 -17.10 -6.76 2.66
N LYS A 104 -16.37 -5.82 2.04
CA LYS A 104 -16.72 -4.38 2.11
C LYS A 104 -18.01 -4.04 1.34
N TYR A 105 -18.34 -4.81 0.32
CA TYR A 105 -19.60 -4.72 -0.41
C TYR A 105 -20.78 -5.12 0.48
N GLN A 106 -20.64 -6.22 1.22
CA GLN A 106 -21.64 -6.68 2.20
C GLN A 106 -21.79 -5.72 3.39
N GLU A 107 -20.70 -5.11 3.83
CA GLU A 107 -20.68 -4.12 4.91
C GLU A 107 -21.20 -2.73 4.48
N GLY A 108 -21.47 -2.52 3.18
CA GLY A 108 -21.92 -1.22 2.66
C GLY A 108 -20.84 -0.13 2.69
N SER A 109 -19.57 -0.49 2.90
CA SER A 109 -18.43 0.41 3.08
C SER A 109 -17.69 0.72 1.76
N LEU A 110 -18.00 0.03 0.67
CA LEU A 110 -17.58 0.48 -0.67
C LEU A 110 -18.35 1.76 -1.04
N PRO A 111 -17.71 2.76 -1.67
CA PRO A 111 -18.40 3.97 -2.14
C PRO A 111 -19.37 3.60 -3.27
N MET A 112 -20.54 3.15 -2.89
CA MET A 112 -21.68 2.98 -3.78
C MET A 112 -22.35 4.33 -3.91
N LYS A 113 -22.20 4.97 -5.07
CA LYS A 113 -23.23 5.88 -5.54
C LYS A 113 -24.53 5.08 -5.62
N LYS A 114 -25.46 5.32 -4.70
CA LYS A 114 -26.82 4.80 -4.84
C LYS A 114 -27.50 5.43 -6.06
N LYS A 115 -28.48 4.70 -6.60
CA LYS A 115 -29.52 5.00 -7.60
C LYS A 115 -29.18 4.72 -9.08
N LYS A 116 -30.05 4.07 -9.88
CA LYS A 116 -31.45 3.60 -9.71
C LYS A 116 -31.64 2.27 -10.45
N SER A 117 -32.33 1.32 -9.82
CA SER A 117 -33.11 0.32 -10.55
C SER A 117 -34.15 1.05 -11.40
N LYS A 118 -34.03 0.94 -12.73
CA LYS A 118 -35.20 1.05 -13.61
C LYS A 118 -35.61 -0.37 -13.94
N ARG A 119 -36.77 -0.74 -13.39
CA ARG A 119 -37.55 -1.91 -13.76
C ARG A 119 -37.67 -1.99 -15.29
N ALA A 120 -37.62 -3.20 -15.81
CA ALA A 120 -37.94 -3.53 -17.19
C ALA A 120 -39.34 -3.01 -17.58
N PRO A 121 -39.57 -2.74 -18.86
CA PRO A 121 -40.82 -3.10 -19.51
C PRO A 121 -40.58 -4.39 -20.31
N GLN A 122 -41.22 -5.48 -19.88
CA GLN A 122 -41.66 -6.53 -20.79
C GLN A 122 -43.03 -6.11 -21.31
N SER A 123 -43.19 -6.21 -22.64
CA SER A 123 -44.40 -6.09 -23.47
C SER A 123 -45.15 -4.76 -23.51
#